data_AF-A0A372Q5W9-F1
#
_entry.id   AF-A0A372Q5W9-F1
#
_cell.length_a   1.000
_cell.length_b   1.000
_cell.length_c   1.000
_cell.angle_alpha   90.00
_cell.angle_beta   90.00
_cell.angle_gamma   90.00
#
_symmetry.space_group_name_H-M   'P 1'
#
loop_
_entity.id
_entity.type
_entity.pdbx_description
1 polymer ?
#
loop_
_entity_poly.entity_id
_entity_poly.type
_entity_poly.pdbx_seq_one_letter_code
_entity_poly.pdbx_strand_id
1 'polypeptide(L)'
;MQSIIKNCWLKADILPKDDYDEIDVDLGAETQILLMHMKKLEEVQDLINKLDLENPFTANKFVQYDNSRLTAKMVPVEEILNAVLPNNNQEIEIEEIEELESNILSPITYSEAIKLYDKIILYLEQQEDKFNTKKEELKLIKKLQKEALKQRVISARQTKLDSYIVN
;
A
#
# COMPACT_ATOMS: atom_id res chain seq x y z
N MET A 1 12.63 -40.42 -22.70
CA MET A 1 13.09 -39.15 -22.12
C MET A 1 12.04 -38.50 -21.23
N GLN A 2 10.79 -38.33 -21.69
CA GLN A 2 9.70 -37.81 -20.84
C GLN A 2 9.42 -38.65 -19.58
N SER A 3 9.55 -39.98 -19.63
CA SER A 3 9.38 -40.86 -18.46
C SER A 3 10.45 -40.64 -17.37
N ILE A 4 11.66 -40.28 -17.77
CA ILE A 4 12.77 -40.00 -16.83
C ILE A 4 12.49 -38.67 -16.12
N ILE A 5 12.08 -37.65 -16.86
CA ILE A 5 11.72 -36.34 -16.30
C ILE A 5 10.53 -36.49 -15.33
N LYS A 6 9.49 -37.23 -15.74
CA LYS A 6 8.33 -37.51 -14.89
C LYS A 6 8.73 -38.23 -13.60
N ASN A 7 9.60 -39.24 -13.67
CA ASN A 7 10.10 -39.96 -12.49
C ASN A 7 10.99 -39.10 -11.59
N CYS A 8 11.80 -38.21 -12.16
CA CYS A 8 12.61 -37.26 -11.38
C CYS A 8 11.73 -36.27 -10.61
N TRP A 9 10.68 -35.74 -11.23
CA TRP A 9 9.74 -34.83 -10.58
C TRP A 9 8.86 -35.54 -9.53
N LEU A 10 8.48 -36.79 -9.78
CA LEU A 10 7.77 -37.62 -8.80
C LEU A 10 8.63 -37.91 -7.56
N LYS A 11 9.92 -38.24 -7.76
CA LYS A 11 10.86 -38.46 -6.64
C LYS A 11 11.19 -37.19 -5.86
N ALA A 12 11.11 -36.04 -6.50
CA ALA A 12 11.34 -34.75 -5.87
C ALA A 12 10.07 -34.16 -5.21
N ASP A 13 8.96 -34.91 -5.20
CA ASP A 13 7.64 -34.49 -4.68
C ASP A 13 7.10 -33.20 -5.35
N ILE A 14 7.47 -32.98 -6.62
CA ILE A 14 7.04 -31.82 -7.42
C ILE A 14 5.69 -32.09 -8.09
N LEU A 15 5.38 -33.36 -8.39
CA LEU A 15 4.10 -33.75 -8.98
C LEU A 15 3.14 -34.22 -7.87
N PRO A 16 1.85 -33.84 -7.94
CA PRO A 16 0.84 -34.33 -7.02
C PRO A 16 0.76 -35.86 -7.09
N LYS A 17 0.64 -36.51 -5.93
CA LYS A 17 0.43 -37.96 -5.85
C LYS A 17 -1.00 -38.23 -6.31
N ASP A 18 -1.17 -39.16 -7.25
CA ASP A 18 -2.47 -39.57 -7.81
C ASP A 18 -3.33 -40.37 -6.80
N ASP A 19 -3.20 -40.09 -5.50
CA ASP A 19 -4.03 -40.69 -4.46
C ASP A 19 -5.35 -39.90 -4.41
N TYR A 20 -6.30 -40.34 -5.22
CA TYR A 20 -7.70 -39.94 -5.12
C TYR A 20 -8.34 -40.58 -3.89
N ASP A 21 -7.92 -40.17 -2.70
CA ASP A 21 -8.65 -40.44 -1.46
C ASP A 21 -8.62 -39.15 -0.63
N GLU A 22 -9.84 -38.63 -0.37
CA GLU A 22 -10.14 -37.38 0.34
C GLU A 22 -9.48 -36.12 -0.22
N ILE A 23 -10.20 -35.45 -1.14
CA ILE A 23 -10.03 -34.01 -1.32
C ILE A 23 -10.57 -33.34 -0.05
N ASP A 24 -9.73 -33.24 0.98
CA ASP A 24 -9.81 -32.11 1.90
C ASP A 24 -9.47 -30.89 1.03
N VAL A 25 -10.52 -30.25 0.50
CA VAL A 25 -10.35 -29.00 -0.22
C VAL A 25 -9.95 -27.99 0.84
N ASP A 26 -8.64 -27.90 1.09
CA ASP A 26 -8.04 -26.68 1.61
C ASP A 26 -8.39 -25.61 0.58
N LEU A 27 -9.54 -24.97 0.80
CA LEU A 27 -10.07 -23.89 0.00
C LEU A 27 -9.07 -22.76 0.21
N GLY A 28 -8.03 -22.75 -0.63
CA GLY A 28 -6.85 -21.93 -0.46
C GLY A 28 -7.25 -20.48 -0.19
N ALA A 29 -6.41 -19.77 0.56
CA ALA A 29 -6.67 -18.40 1.02
C ALA A 29 -7.23 -17.47 -0.08
N GLU A 30 -6.84 -17.69 -1.34
CA GLU A 30 -7.34 -16.98 -2.52
C GLU A 30 -8.84 -17.16 -2.77
N THR A 31 -9.39 -18.36 -2.63
CA THR A 31 -10.84 -18.61 -2.81
C THR A 31 -11.65 -17.95 -1.70
N GLN A 32 -11.13 -17.96 -0.46
CA GLN A 32 -11.76 -17.27 0.67
C GLN A 32 -11.74 -15.74 0.50
N ILE A 33 -10.63 -15.19 0.00
CA ILE A 33 -10.51 -13.77 -0.33
C ILE A 33 -11.51 -13.37 -1.41
N LEU A 34 -11.65 -14.18 -2.47
CA LEU A 34 -12.59 -13.90 -3.56
C LEU A 34 -14.05 -13.88 -3.09
N LEU A 35 -14.44 -14.86 -2.27
CA LEU A 35 -15.76 -14.92 -1.62
C LEU A 35 -16.02 -13.71 -0.72
N MET A 36 -15.04 -13.31 0.10
CA MET A 36 -15.14 -12.14 0.95
C MET A 36 -15.28 -10.84 0.16
N HIS A 37 -14.57 -10.73 -0.97
CA HIS A 37 -14.67 -9.59 -1.88
C HIS A 37 -16.05 -9.50 -2.54
N MET A 38 -16.60 -10.62 -3.02
CA MET A 38 -17.94 -10.67 -3.59
C MET A 38 -19.01 -10.23 -2.58
N LYS A 39 -18.93 -10.73 -1.34
CA LYS A 39 -19.86 -10.36 -0.27
C LYS A 39 -19.81 -8.86 0.05
N LYS A 40 -18.61 -8.28 0.17
CA LYS A 40 -18.45 -6.84 0.38
C LYS A 40 -19.02 -6.02 -0.77
N LEU A 41 -18.87 -6.50 -2.01
CA LEU A 41 -19.38 -5.81 -3.19
C LEU A 41 -20.92 -5.79 -3.21
N GLU A 42 -21.54 -6.87 -2.76
CA GLU A 42 -23.00 -6.97 -2.59
C GLU A 42 -23.50 -5.98 -1.53
N GLU A 43 -22.86 -5.93 -0.35
CA GLU A 43 -23.18 -4.97 0.71
C GLU A 43 -23.08 -3.50 0.22
N VAL A 44 -22.05 -3.19 -0.57
CA VAL A 44 -21.89 -1.87 -1.18
C VAL A 44 -22.99 -1.59 -2.20
N GLN A 45 -23.37 -2.57 -3.01
CA GLN A 45 -24.46 -2.41 -3.98
C GLN A 45 -25.80 -2.14 -3.27
N ASP A 46 -26.08 -2.82 -2.16
CA ASP A 46 -27.26 -2.60 -1.34
C ASP A 46 -27.31 -1.19 -0.74
N LEU A 47 -26.16 -0.66 -0.32
CA LEU A 47 -26.05 0.71 0.14
C LEU A 47 -26.28 1.71 -1.00
N ILE A 48 -25.73 1.46 -2.19
CA ILE A 48 -25.95 2.32 -3.36
C ILE A 48 -27.43 2.31 -3.75
N ASN A 49 -28.09 1.14 -3.72
CA ASN A 49 -29.50 1.01 -4.06
C ASN A 49 -30.42 1.78 -3.08
N LYS A 50 -29.96 2.07 -1.87
CA LYS A 50 -30.68 2.89 -0.88
C LYS A 50 -30.52 4.40 -1.12
N LEU A 51 -29.55 4.80 -1.94
CA LEU A 51 -29.40 6.20 -2.33
C LEU A 51 -30.34 6.43 -3.51
N ASP A 52 -31.34 7.31 -3.34
CA ASP A 52 -32.25 7.74 -4.41
C ASP A 52 -31.50 8.60 -5.46
N LEU A 53 -30.58 7.97 -6.18
CA LEU A 53 -29.81 8.58 -7.25
C LEU A 53 -30.57 8.40 -8.56
N GLU A 54 -30.69 9.48 -9.35
CA GLU A 54 -31.31 9.44 -10.68
C GLU A 54 -30.56 8.52 -11.66
N ASN A 55 -29.26 8.32 -11.44
CA ASN A 55 -28.41 7.40 -12.19
C ASN A 55 -27.41 6.70 -11.26
N PRO A 56 -27.81 5.62 -10.56
CA PRO A 56 -26.94 4.94 -9.61
C PRO A 56 -25.83 4.19 -10.35
N PHE A 57 -24.61 4.29 -9.82
CA PHE A 57 -23.45 3.56 -10.33
C PHE A 57 -23.37 2.15 -9.70
N THR A 58 -22.78 1.18 -10.39
CA THR A 58 -22.57 -0.16 -9.84
C THR A 58 -21.47 -0.17 -8.78
N ALA A 59 -21.56 -1.01 -7.76
CA ALA A 59 -20.54 -1.21 -6.73
C ALA A 59 -19.14 -1.48 -7.31
N ASN A 60 -19.06 -2.23 -8.42
CA ASN A 60 -17.79 -2.46 -9.12
C ASN A 60 -17.19 -1.16 -9.70
N LYS A 61 -18.04 -0.29 -10.26
CA LYS A 61 -17.63 1.03 -10.78
C LYS A 61 -17.23 1.98 -9.65
N PHE A 62 -17.92 1.89 -8.51
CA PHE A 62 -17.60 2.65 -7.29
C PHE A 62 -16.21 2.29 -6.75
N VAL A 63 -15.93 0.99 -6.57
CA VAL A 63 -14.62 0.50 -6.08
C VAL A 63 -13.47 0.86 -7.05
N GLN A 64 -13.74 0.89 -8.36
CA GLN A 64 -12.73 1.24 -9.36
C GLN A 64 -12.43 2.75 -9.46
N TYR A 65 -13.32 3.61 -8.95
CA TYR A 65 -13.17 5.07 -9.06
C TYR A 65 -11.99 5.59 -8.22
N ASP A 66 -11.69 4.97 -7.09
CA ASP A 66 -10.51 5.31 -6.27
C ASP A 66 -9.20 4.84 -6.92
N ASN A 67 -9.21 3.67 -7.58
CA ASN A 67 -8.03 3.11 -8.21
C ASN A 67 -7.61 3.88 -9.48
N SER A 68 -8.56 4.39 -10.24
CA SER A 68 -8.26 5.24 -11.42
C SER A 68 -7.76 6.63 -11.01
N ARG A 69 -8.18 7.17 -9.86
CA ARG A 69 -7.68 8.42 -9.27
C ARG A 69 -6.22 8.37 -8.83
N LEU A 70 -5.71 7.18 -8.47
CA LEU A 70 -4.28 7.00 -8.18
C LEU A 70 -3.39 7.11 -9.43
N THR A 71 -3.94 6.86 -10.62
CA THR A 71 -3.22 6.92 -11.90
C THR A 71 -3.58 8.12 -12.77
N ALA A 72 -4.73 8.75 -12.52
CA ALA A 72 -5.14 9.97 -13.20
C ALA A 72 -4.39 11.16 -12.60
N LYS A 73 -3.91 12.04 -13.48
CA LYS A 73 -3.29 13.33 -13.12
C LYS A 73 -4.19 14.00 -12.06
N MET A 74 -3.65 14.12 -10.85
CA MET A 74 -4.35 14.71 -9.71
C MET A 74 -4.92 16.06 -10.13
N VAL A 75 -6.22 16.27 -9.93
CA VAL A 75 -6.85 17.55 -10.25
C VAL A 75 -6.13 18.61 -9.42
N PRO A 76 -5.51 19.61 -10.07
CA PRO A 76 -4.78 20.67 -9.36
C PRO A 76 -5.71 21.38 -8.38
N VAL A 77 -5.17 21.78 -7.23
CA VAL A 77 -5.94 22.41 -6.14
C VAL A 77 -6.65 23.67 -6.64
N GLU A 78 -6.03 24.36 -7.60
CA GLU A 78 -6.56 25.54 -8.27
C GLU A 78 -7.84 25.24 -9.06
N GLU A 79 -7.93 24.08 -9.72
CA GLU A 79 -9.13 23.67 -10.47
C GLU A 79 -10.29 23.35 -9.52
N ILE A 80 -9.99 22.79 -8.35
CA ILE A 80 -10.99 22.47 -7.32
C ILE A 80 -11.52 23.76 -6.68
N LEU A 81 -10.62 24.70 -6.34
CA LEU A 81 -10.98 25.99 -5.76
C LEU A 81 -11.86 26.81 -6.71
N ASN A 82 -11.53 26.84 -8.00
CA ASN A 82 -12.31 27.53 -9.02
C ASN A 82 -13.71 26.91 -9.25
N ALA A 83 -13.86 25.61 -8.99
CA ALA A 83 -15.16 24.93 -9.11
C ALA A 83 -16.06 25.12 -7.87
N VAL A 84 -15.47 25.33 -6.69
CA VAL A 84 -16.18 25.47 -5.41
C VAL A 84 -16.50 26.93 -5.09
N LEU A 85 -15.61 27.86 -5.45
CA LEU A 85 -15.80 29.28 -5.24
C LEU A 85 -16.39 29.92 -6.51
N PRO A 86 -17.63 30.44 -6.48
CA PRO A 86 -18.21 31.09 -7.64
C PRO A 86 -17.53 32.43 -7.89
N ASN A 87 -16.51 32.43 -8.77
CA ASN A 87 -15.85 33.61 -9.36
C ASN A 87 -16.04 34.93 -8.58
N ASN A 88 -15.57 34.96 -7.33
CA ASN A 88 -15.25 36.20 -6.66
C ASN A 88 -13.74 36.31 -6.74
N ASN A 89 -13.27 37.38 -7.38
CA ASN A 89 -11.85 37.75 -7.49
C ASN A 89 -11.27 38.15 -6.11
N GLN A 90 -11.46 37.33 -5.09
CA GLN A 90 -10.62 37.34 -3.92
C GLN A 90 -9.41 36.54 -4.34
N GLU A 91 -8.30 37.24 -4.57
CA GLU A 91 -6.97 36.64 -4.56
C GLU A 91 -6.93 35.69 -3.37
N ILE A 92 -7.05 34.39 -3.64
CA ILE A 92 -6.70 33.37 -2.67
C ILE A 92 -5.23 33.67 -2.42
N GLU A 93 -4.95 34.22 -1.24
CA GLU A 93 -3.63 34.70 -0.88
C GLU A 93 -2.65 33.55 -1.15
N ILE A 94 -1.68 33.83 -2.03
CA ILE A 94 -0.64 32.86 -2.43
C ILE A 94 0.04 32.26 -1.18
N GLU A 95 0.01 32.98 -0.05
CA GLU A 95 0.43 32.50 1.28
C GLU A 95 -0.31 31.25 1.77
N GLU A 96 -1.63 31.09 1.59
CA GLU A 96 -2.34 29.87 2.03
C GLU A 96 -1.97 28.64 1.18
N ILE A 97 -1.66 28.86 -0.11
CA ILE A 97 -1.20 27.80 -1.02
C ILE A 97 0.25 27.43 -0.70
N GLU A 98 1.15 28.41 -0.49
CA GLU A 98 2.53 28.17 -0.06
C GLU A 98 2.60 27.52 1.33
N GLU A 99 1.69 27.82 2.25
CA GLU A 99 1.58 27.15 3.55
C GLU A 99 1.11 25.69 3.40
N LEU A 100 0.17 25.40 2.50
CA LEU A 100 -0.24 24.02 2.21
C LEU A 100 0.86 23.21 1.50
N GLU A 101 1.57 23.81 0.54
CA GLU A 101 2.68 23.19 -0.18
C GLU A 101 3.91 23.00 0.72
N SER A 102 4.18 23.93 1.63
CA SER A 102 5.28 23.81 2.61
C SER A 102 4.97 22.83 3.75
N ASN A 103 3.69 22.54 4.01
CA ASN A 103 3.26 21.45 4.89
C ASN A 103 3.41 20.06 4.25
N ILE A 104 3.68 19.98 2.95
CA ILE A 104 4.18 18.75 2.33
C ILE A 104 5.63 18.59 2.80
N LEU A 105 5.81 17.90 3.94
CA LEU A 105 7.14 17.55 4.44
C LEU A 105 7.99 17.05 3.28
N SER A 106 9.14 17.70 3.04
CA SER A 106 10.05 17.27 1.99
C SER A 106 10.31 15.77 2.12
N PRO A 107 10.21 14.98 1.03
CA PRO A 107 10.41 13.55 1.10
C PRO A 107 11.78 13.25 1.72
N ILE A 108 11.79 12.55 2.86
CA ILE A 108 13.04 12.16 3.50
C ILE A 108 13.62 10.95 2.77
N THR A 109 14.95 10.92 2.61
CA THR A 109 15.62 9.75 2.05
C THR A 109 15.63 8.60 3.05
N TYR A 110 15.73 7.35 2.58
CA TYR A 110 15.87 6.19 3.47
C TYR A 110 17.08 6.31 4.41
N SER A 111 18.18 6.93 3.94
CA SER A 111 19.37 7.16 4.75
C SER A 111 19.13 8.16 5.89
N GLU A 112 18.32 9.19 5.67
CA GLU A 112 17.92 10.15 6.70
C GLU A 112 16.95 9.52 7.70
N ALA A 113 15.95 8.77 7.21
CA ALA A 113 15.01 8.03 8.04
C ALA A 113 15.73 7.09 9.01
N ILE A 114 16.72 6.32 8.54
CA ILE A 114 17.52 5.42 9.39
C ILE A 114 18.23 6.18 10.51
N LYS A 115 18.88 7.32 10.20
CA LYS A 115 19.57 8.16 11.19
C LYS A 115 18.60 8.71 12.24
N LEU A 116 17.38 9.07 11.84
CA LEU A 116 16.34 9.52 12.76
C LEU A 116 15.88 8.38 13.68
N TYR A 117 15.66 7.18 13.14
CA TYR A 117 15.33 6.02 13.97
C TYR A 117 16.44 5.67 14.95
N ASP A 118 17.71 5.74 14.55
CA ASP A 118 18.85 5.54 15.46
C ASP A 118 18.80 6.51 16.65
N LYS A 119 18.53 7.80 16.39
CA LYS A 119 18.39 8.82 17.45
C LYS A 119 17.22 8.53 18.38
N ILE A 120 16.07 8.14 17.83
CA ILE A 120 14.87 7.83 18.62
C ILE A 120 15.10 6.60 19.49
N ILE A 121 15.71 5.53 18.94
CA ILE A 121 16.07 4.33 19.68
C ILE A 121 16.99 4.68 20.85
N LEU A 122 18.06 5.44 20.58
CA LEU A 122 19.00 5.88 21.61
C LEU A 122 18.29 6.66 22.73
N TYR A 123 17.41 7.59 22.35
CA TYR A 123 16.64 8.39 23.32
C TYR A 123 15.72 7.51 24.17
N LEU A 124 14.98 6.58 23.56
CA LEU A 124 14.06 5.69 24.26
C LEU A 124 14.80 4.73 25.21
N GLU A 125 15.97 4.23 24.81
CA GLU A 125 16.83 3.39 25.65
C GLU A 125 17.40 4.18 26.84
N GLN A 126 17.74 5.45 26.67
CA GLN A 126 18.21 6.32 27.76
C GLN A 126 17.12 6.71 28.77
N GLN A 127 15.86 6.70 28.37
CA GLN A 127 14.72 7.09 29.20
C GLN A 127 14.02 5.91 29.88
N GLU A 128 14.57 4.68 29.79
CA GLU A 128 13.95 3.44 30.32
C GLU A 128 13.62 3.51 31.82
N ASP A 129 14.40 4.27 32.60
CA ASP A 129 14.15 4.47 34.05
C ASP A 129 13.02 5.48 34.34
N LYS A 130 12.74 6.42 33.43
CA LYS A 130 11.80 7.55 33.64
C LYS A 130 10.46 7.34 32.96
N PHE A 131 10.50 6.73 31.80
CA PHE A 131 9.35 6.22 31.11
C PHE A 131 9.48 4.72 31.19
N ASN A 132 8.46 4.02 31.68
CA ASN A 132 8.26 2.62 31.34
C ASN A 132 7.99 2.58 29.82
N THR A 133 9.01 2.88 29.02
CA THR A 133 8.93 3.03 27.57
C THR A 133 8.36 1.71 27.13
N LYS A 134 7.10 1.77 26.69
CA LYS A 134 6.32 0.57 26.41
C LYS A 134 7.19 -0.24 25.48
N LYS A 135 7.65 -1.42 25.92
CA LYS A 135 8.54 -2.31 25.17
C LYS A 135 8.10 -2.46 23.70
N GLU A 136 6.80 -2.31 23.49
CA GLU A 136 6.08 -2.25 22.23
C GLU A 136 6.46 -1.07 21.32
N GLU A 137 6.58 0.16 21.83
CA GLU A 137 7.00 1.34 21.06
C GLU A 137 8.44 1.18 20.58
N LEU A 138 9.37 0.82 21.48
CA LEU A 138 10.75 0.54 21.10
C LEU A 138 10.83 -0.59 20.07
N LYS A 139 10.03 -1.64 20.24
CA LYS A 139 9.91 -2.74 19.27
C LYS A 139 9.35 -2.27 17.93
N LEU A 140 8.39 -1.35 17.92
CA LEU A 140 7.81 -0.76 16.72
C LEU A 140 8.86 0.07 15.97
N ILE A 141 9.57 0.97 16.66
CA ILE A 141 10.62 1.79 16.06
C ILE A 141 11.74 0.92 15.48
N LYS A 142 12.19 -0.11 16.21
CA LYS A 142 13.19 -1.08 15.70
C LYS A 142 12.69 -1.85 14.45
N LYS A 143 11.39 -2.15 14.35
CA LYS A 143 10.81 -2.74 13.14
C LYS A 143 10.82 -1.76 11.97
N LEU A 144 10.42 -0.52 12.19
CA LEU A 144 10.43 0.53 11.15
C LEU A 144 11.84 0.80 10.63
N GLN A 145 12.84 0.84 11.51
CA GLN A 145 14.24 0.97 11.11
C GLN A 145 14.70 -0.18 10.21
N LYS A 146 14.35 -1.43 10.56
CA LYS A 146 14.67 -2.60 9.72
C LYS A 146 14.02 -2.53 8.34
N GLU A 147 12.78 -2.06 8.28
CA GLU A 147 12.09 -1.89 7.00
C GLU A 147 12.75 -0.79 6.16
N ALA A 148 13.11 0.36 6.75
CA ALA A 148 13.83 1.42 6.06
C ALA A 148 15.19 0.93 5.50
N LEU A 149 15.92 0.10 6.26
CA LEU A 149 17.15 -0.55 5.79
C LEU A 149 16.90 -1.46 4.60
N LYS A 150 15.85 -2.28 4.64
CA LYS A 150 15.46 -3.17 3.54
C LYS A 150 15.12 -2.37 2.28
N GLN A 151 14.31 -1.32 2.42
CA GLN A 151 13.92 -0.45 1.31
C GLN A 151 15.12 0.26 0.69
N ARG A 152 16.08 0.71 1.50
CA ARG A 152 17.34 1.29 0.99
C ARG A 152 18.11 0.30 0.10
N VAL A 153 18.19 -0.97 0.51
CA VAL A 153 18.89 -2.01 -0.27
C VAL A 153 18.14 -2.32 -1.57
N ILE A 154 16.81 -2.42 -1.52
CA ILE A 154 15.98 -2.67 -2.70
C ILE A 154 16.11 -1.50 -3.69
N SER A 155 15.98 -0.26 -3.21
CA SER A 155 16.14 0.95 -4.03
C SER A 155 17.52 1.01 -4.70
N ALA A 156 18.60 0.74 -3.96
CA ALA A 156 19.94 0.71 -4.54
C ALA A 156 20.11 -0.36 -5.63
N ARG A 157 19.46 -1.53 -5.49
CA ARG A 157 19.46 -2.58 -6.52
C ARG A 157 18.67 -2.13 -7.75
N GLN A 158 17.51 -1.50 -7.55
CA GLN A 158 16.69 -0.99 -8.64
C GLN A 158 17.44 0.07 -9.44
N THR A 159 18.02 1.07 -8.77
CA THR A 159 18.83 2.10 -9.42
C THR A 159 20.00 1.51 -10.23
N LYS A 160 20.65 0.46 -9.69
CA LYS A 160 21.69 -0.27 -10.43
C LYS A 160 21.14 -0.98 -11.66
N LEU A 161 19.98 -1.64 -11.56
CA LEU A 161 19.34 -2.31 -12.69
C LEU A 161 18.93 -1.32 -13.78
N ASP A 162 18.30 -0.21 -13.38
CA ASP A 162 17.85 0.85 -14.28
C ASP A 162 19.01 1.42 -15.09
N SER A 163 20.20 1.52 -14.49
CA SER A 163 21.41 1.99 -15.19
C SER A 163 21.85 1.10 -16.37
N TYR A 164 21.41 -0.16 -16.44
CA TYR A 164 21.68 -1.06 -17.56
C TYR A 164 20.61 -1.01 -18.65
N ILE A 165 19.42 -0.51 -18.36
CA ILE A 165 18.29 -0.41 -19.30
C ILE A 165 18.34 0.90 -20.10
N VAL A 166 18.93 1.95 -19.52
CA VAL A 166 19.03 3.29 -20.12
C VAL A 166 20.27 3.45 -21.03
N ASN A 167 21.11 2.41 -21.17
CA ASN A 167 22.20 2.34 -22.17
C ASN A 167 21.79 1.49 -23.37
#